data_AF-A0A7T5UMN5-F1
#
_entry.id   AF-A0A7T5UMN5-F1
#
_cell.length_a   1.000
_cell.length_b   1.000
_cell.length_c   1.000
_cell.angle_alpha   90.00
_cell.angle_beta   90.00
_cell.angle_gamma   90.00
#
_symmetry.space_group_name_H-M   'P 1'
#
loop_
_entity.id
_entity.type
_entity.pdbx_description
1 polymer ?
#
loop_
_entity_poly.entity_id
_entity_poly.type
_entity_poly.pdbx_seq_one_letter_code
_entity_poly.pdbx_strand_id
1 'polypeptide(L)'
;MKGIFKGIITIAIGGTIFTISQTDLAKNFSKETGLTQEQAQQYVENIKDEDLASFDKIGSDFVSDGKGILSTNSSIDCVNYTYEWESSVLTCQKGKSQLATIGNDEIALGQAYIKLASDSATRDDISKVISLIDRLNTDLKFEIVTSMLSPQTIDEMRKSNSYNKALLQTALESKQ
;
A
#
# COMPACT_ATOMS: atom_id res chain seq x y z
N MET A 1 -11.84 4.47 31.03
CA MET A 1 -12.45 5.62 30.31
C MET A 1 -13.26 5.07 29.15
N LYS A 2 -14.56 5.39 29.12
CA LYS A 2 -15.52 4.99 28.10
C LYS A 2 -15.58 6.09 27.04
N GLY A 3 -15.46 5.71 25.78
CA GLY A 3 -15.69 6.57 24.62
C GLY A 3 -15.48 5.79 23.34
N ILE A 4 -16.39 4.87 23.01
CA ILE A 4 -16.42 4.23 21.69
C ILE A 4 -17.04 5.27 20.74
N PHE A 5 -16.21 6.12 20.14
CA PHE A 5 -16.63 6.96 19.03
C PHE A 5 -16.80 6.06 17.81
N LYS A 6 -18.05 5.76 17.47
CA LYS A 6 -18.39 4.96 16.29
C LYS A 6 -18.37 5.86 15.05
N GLY A 7 -17.18 6.25 14.61
CA GLY A 7 -17.00 6.87 13.30
C GLY A 7 -17.35 5.87 12.20
N ILE A 8 -17.99 6.35 11.14
CA ILE A 8 -18.36 5.57 9.96
C ILE A 8 -17.60 6.15 8.77
N ILE A 9 -16.92 5.29 8.03
CA ILE A 9 -16.27 5.62 6.76
C ILE A 9 -17.14 5.05 5.65
N THR A 10 -17.42 5.86 4.63
CA THR A 10 -18.16 5.41 3.45
C THR A 10 -17.22 5.37 2.27
N ILE A 11 -17.13 4.22 1.59
CA ILE A 11 -16.36 4.09 0.35
C ILE A 11 -17.25 3.58 -0.78
N ALA A 12 -16.99 4.03 -2.00
CA ALA A 12 -17.65 3.56 -3.21
C ALA A 12 -16.69 2.69 -4.03
N ILE A 13 -17.11 1.47 -4.35
CA ILE A 13 -16.35 0.52 -5.19
C ILE A 13 -17.34 -0.09 -6.18
N GLY A 14 -17.09 0.02 -7.49
CA GLY A 14 -17.97 -0.65 -8.47
C GLY A 14 -19.41 -0.16 -8.46
N GLY A 15 -19.63 1.13 -8.14
CA GLY A 15 -20.97 1.69 -7.90
C GLY A 15 -21.67 1.18 -6.63
N THR A 16 -21.04 0.29 -5.86
CA THR A 16 -21.54 -0.21 -4.57
C THR A 16 -20.99 0.64 -3.43
N ILE A 17 -21.86 1.06 -2.53
CA ILE A 17 -21.50 1.82 -1.33
C ILE A 17 -21.25 0.85 -0.17
N PHE A 18 -20.08 0.96 0.46
CA PHE A 18 -19.72 0.22 1.65
C PHE A 18 -19.62 1.16 2.84
N THR A 19 -20.30 0.78 3.92
CA THR A 19 -20.32 1.50 5.18
C THR A 19 -19.43 0.76 6.18
N ILE A 20 -18.31 1.37 6.53
CA ILE A 20 -17.24 0.78 7.33
C ILE A 20 -17.23 1.41 8.71
N SER A 21 -17.34 0.59 9.76
CA SER A 21 -17.10 1.02 11.12
C SER A 21 -15.60 1.27 11.34
N GLN A 22 -15.22 2.43 11.88
CA GLN A 22 -13.83 2.70 12.26
C GLN A 22 -13.29 1.67 13.26
N THR A 23 -14.15 1.10 14.11
CA THR A 23 -13.74 0.04 15.04
C THR A 23 -13.35 -1.25 14.31
N ASP A 24 -14.10 -1.62 13.27
CA ASP A 24 -13.80 -2.82 12.48
C ASP A 24 -12.57 -2.61 11.61
N LEU A 25 -12.40 -1.38 11.07
CA LEU A 25 -11.19 -0.96 10.39
C LEU A 25 -9.96 -1.04 11.31
N ALA A 26 -10.02 -0.45 12.51
CA ALA A 26 -8.93 -0.51 13.48
C ALA A 26 -8.60 -1.94 13.89
N LYS A 27 -9.61 -2.81 14.03
CA LYS A 27 -9.42 -4.24 14.30
C LYS A 27 -8.68 -4.95 13.17
N ASN A 28 -9.05 -4.71 11.91
CA ASN A 28 -8.36 -5.31 10.78
C ASN A 28 -6.95 -4.71 10.61
N PHE A 29 -6.80 -3.41 10.80
CA PHE A 29 -5.51 -2.72 10.77
C PHE A 29 -4.54 -3.23 11.85
N SER A 30 -5.02 -3.48 13.07
CA SER A 30 -4.25 -4.12 14.14
C SER A 30 -3.72 -5.49 13.72
N LYS A 31 -4.56 -6.33 13.09
CA LYS A 31 -4.13 -7.66 12.59
C LYS A 31 -3.04 -7.54 11.52
N GLU A 32 -3.16 -6.57 10.62
CA GLU A 32 -2.24 -6.39 9.50
C GLU A 32 -0.88 -5.81 9.89
N THR A 33 -0.85 -5.02 10.97
CA THR A 33 0.36 -4.32 11.42
C THR A 33 1.02 -4.95 12.64
N GLY A 34 0.28 -5.76 13.41
CA GLY A 34 0.72 -6.28 14.70
C GLY A 34 0.64 -5.26 15.84
N LEU A 35 0.09 -4.07 15.59
CA LEU A 35 -0.17 -3.05 16.62
C LEU A 35 -1.24 -3.53 17.61
N THR A 36 -1.21 -3.01 18.84
CA THR A 36 -2.33 -3.23 19.77
C THR A 36 -3.61 -2.56 19.24
N GLN A 37 -4.77 -3.00 19.73
CA GLN A 37 -6.04 -2.39 19.32
C GLN A 37 -6.08 -0.89 19.61
N GLU A 38 -5.52 -0.44 20.75
CA GLU A 38 -5.47 0.98 21.11
C GLU A 38 -4.57 1.78 20.16
N GLN A 39 -3.42 1.24 19.78
CA GLN A 39 -2.50 1.89 18.83
C GLN A 39 -3.10 1.96 17.43
N ALA A 40 -3.74 0.88 16.98
CA ALA A 40 -4.43 0.83 15.70
C ALA A 40 -5.61 1.82 15.65
N GLN A 41 -6.38 1.91 16.75
CA GLN A 41 -7.48 2.88 16.88
C GLN A 41 -6.95 4.31 16.79
N GLN A 42 -5.90 4.65 17.54
CA GLN A 42 -5.27 5.97 17.49
C GLN A 42 -4.76 6.31 16.09
N TYR A 43 -4.15 5.35 15.38
CA TYR A 43 -3.71 5.57 14.01
C TYR A 43 -4.87 5.91 13.09
N VAL A 44 -5.92 5.09 13.08
CA VAL A 44 -7.11 5.26 12.24
C VAL A 44 -7.82 6.59 12.55
N GLU A 45 -7.90 6.99 13.81
CA GLU A 45 -8.54 8.24 14.25
C GLU A 45 -7.74 9.49 13.88
N ASN A 46 -6.42 9.38 13.73
CA ASN A 46 -5.54 10.50 13.42
C ASN A 46 -5.40 10.78 11.91
N ILE A 47 -5.93 9.90 11.05
CA ILE A 47 -6.00 10.16 9.61
C ILE A 47 -7.02 11.26 9.37
N LYS A 48 -6.58 12.35 8.75
CA LYS A 48 -7.46 13.47 8.44
C LYS A 48 -8.09 13.27 7.08
N ASP A 49 -9.23 13.93 6.86
CA ASP A 49 -9.91 13.91 5.55
C ASP A 49 -9.02 14.40 4.40
N GLU A 50 -8.09 15.33 4.68
CA GLU A 50 -7.11 15.84 3.71
C GLU A 50 -6.04 14.81 3.29
N ASP A 51 -5.84 13.78 4.11
CA ASP A 51 -4.93 12.65 3.84
C ASP A 51 -5.62 11.53 3.06
N LEU A 52 -6.95 11.62 2.87
CA LEU A 52 -7.74 10.67 2.11
C LEU A 52 -7.74 11.03 0.63
N ALA A 53 -7.58 10.02 -0.22
CA ALA A 53 -7.62 10.17 -1.67
C ALA A 53 -8.56 9.15 -2.30
N SER A 54 -9.09 9.49 -3.47
CA SER A 54 -9.89 8.58 -4.29
C SER A 54 -9.04 7.48 -4.91
N PHE A 55 -9.64 6.32 -5.21
CA PHE A 55 -8.89 5.17 -5.74
C PHE A 55 -8.22 5.44 -7.09
N ASP A 56 -8.81 6.27 -7.95
CA ASP A 56 -8.21 6.71 -9.21
C ASP A 56 -6.96 7.57 -8.98
N LYS A 57 -6.98 8.44 -7.96
CA LYS A 57 -5.82 9.25 -7.56
C LYS A 57 -4.71 8.37 -6.99
N ILE A 58 -5.04 7.55 -5.98
CA ILE A 58 -4.08 6.58 -5.38
C ILE A 58 -3.47 5.70 -6.48
N GLY A 59 -4.31 5.16 -7.36
CA GLY A 59 -3.84 4.28 -8.41
C GLY A 59 -2.98 4.97 -9.47
N SER A 60 -3.28 6.22 -9.81
CA SER A 60 -2.46 7.03 -10.73
C SER A 60 -1.07 7.34 -10.14
N ASP A 61 -1.02 7.60 -8.83
CA ASP A 61 0.24 7.88 -8.13
C ASP A 61 1.15 6.63 -8.13
N PHE A 62 0.64 5.46 -7.75
CA PHE A 62 1.38 4.19 -7.84
C PHE A 62 1.86 3.86 -9.27
N VAL A 63 1.05 4.12 -10.30
CA VAL A 63 1.48 3.92 -11.69
C VAL A 63 2.61 4.89 -12.07
N SER A 64 2.54 6.14 -11.60
CA SER A 64 3.57 7.15 -11.84
C SER A 64 4.87 6.77 -11.15
N ASP A 65 4.81 6.43 -9.87
CA ASP A 65 5.95 6.06 -9.05
C ASP A 65 6.63 4.79 -9.59
N GLY A 66 5.86 3.75 -9.91
CA GLY A 66 6.37 2.53 -10.53
C GLY A 66 7.06 2.78 -11.88
N LYS A 67 6.52 3.67 -12.73
CA LYS A 67 7.20 4.08 -13.98
C LYS A 67 8.49 4.85 -13.69
N GLY A 68 8.51 5.70 -12.67
CA GLY A 68 9.71 6.41 -12.22
C GLY A 68 10.80 5.43 -11.78
N ILE A 69 10.44 4.41 -11.00
CA ILE A 69 11.34 3.34 -10.57
C ILE A 69 11.91 2.58 -11.77
N LEU A 70 11.06 2.17 -12.72
CA LEU A 70 11.50 1.46 -13.92
C LEU A 70 12.39 2.32 -14.83
N SER A 71 12.12 3.63 -14.93
CA SER A 71 12.96 4.58 -15.65
C SER A 71 14.35 4.67 -15.01
N THR A 72 14.41 4.86 -13.69
CA THR A 72 15.67 4.85 -12.93
C THR A 72 16.40 3.53 -13.15
N ASN A 73 15.72 2.39 -13.00
CA ASN A 73 16.30 1.07 -13.20
C ASN A 73 16.91 0.88 -14.60
N SER A 74 16.25 1.37 -15.64
CA SER A 74 16.78 1.30 -17.02
C SER A 74 18.06 2.12 -17.21
N SER A 75 18.26 3.17 -16.41
CA SER A 75 19.41 4.06 -16.47
C SER A 75 20.60 3.58 -15.63
N ILE A 76 20.43 2.53 -14.81
CA ILE A 76 21.50 1.95 -14.00
C ILE A 76 22.47 1.17 -14.89
N ASP A 77 23.74 1.56 -14.86
CA ASP A 77 24.85 0.94 -15.59
C ASP A 77 25.78 0.20 -14.62
N CYS A 78 25.55 -1.10 -14.50
CA CYS A 78 26.34 -2.00 -13.66
C CYS A 78 27.72 -2.37 -14.22
N VAL A 79 28.10 -1.86 -15.40
CA VAL A 79 29.41 -2.13 -16.02
C VAL A 79 30.38 -1.02 -15.69
N ASN A 80 29.93 0.23 -15.78
CA ASN A 80 30.81 1.39 -15.66
C ASN A 80 30.75 2.08 -14.29
N TYR A 81 29.77 1.76 -13.44
CA TYR A 81 29.57 2.42 -12.16
C TYR A 81 29.38 1.44 -11.01
N THR A 82 29.89 1.86 -9.84
CA THR A 82 29.51 1.30 -8.54
C THR A 82 28.61 2.30 -7.84
N TYR A 83 27.48 1.83 -7.34
CA TYR A 83 26.48 2.65 -6.66
C TYR A 83 26.61 2.56 -5.13
N GLU A 84 26.25 3.63 -4.43
CA GLU A 84 26.38 3.73 -2.96
C GLU A 84 25.56 2.70 -2.20
N TRP A 85 24.45 2.23 -2.79
CA TRP A 85 23.60 1.20 -2.21
C TRP A 85 24.17 -0.21 -2.39
N GLU A 86 25.24 -0.41 -3.17
CA GLU A 86 25.85 -1.72 -3.34
C GLU A 86 26.54 -2.19 -2.06
N SER A 87 26.43 -3.49 -1.79
CA SER A 87 27.00 -4.15 -0.61
C SER A 87 27.60 -5.51 -0.99
N SER A 88 28.21 -6.20 -0.02
CA SER A 88 28.69 -7.57 -0.22
C SER A 88 27.57 -8.57 -0.55
N VAL A 89 26.32 -8.21 -0.26
CA VAL A 89 25.14 -9.06 -0.49
C VAL A 89 24.10 -8.41 -1.43
N LEU A 90 24.25 -7.13 -1.78
CA LEU A 90 23.47 -6.40 -2.80
C LEU A 90 24.36 -5.92 -3.93
N THR A 91 24.51 -6.77 -4.96
CA THR A 91 25.23 -6.39 -6.19
C THR A 91 24.37 -5.47 -7.05
N CYS A 92 25.01 -4.71 -7.95
CA CYS A 92 24.27 -3.85 -8.89
C CYS A 92 23.13 -4.60 -9.63
N GLN A 93 23.40 -5.79 -10.15
CA GLN A 93 22.39 -6.59 -10.86
C GLN A 93 21.23 -7.02 -9.95
N LYS A 94 21.52 -7.39 -8.69
CA LYS A 94 20.49 -7.74 -7.72
C LYS A 94 19.64 -6.52 -7.37
N GLY A 95 20.24 -5.35 -7.18
CA GLY A 95 19.53 -4.09 -6.95
C GLY A 95 18.60 -3.73 -8.13
N LYS A 96 19.11 -3.83 -9.37
CA LYS A 96 18.29 -3.64 -10.58
C LYS A 96 17.09 -4.58 -10.63
N SER A 97 17.30 -5.86 -10.33
CA SER A 97 16.22 -6.84 -10.30
C SER A 97 15.17 -6.48 -9.24
N GLN A 98 15.57 -6.05 -8.05
CA GLN A 98 14.64 -5.64 -7.00
C GLN A 98 13.87 -4.38 -7.38
N LEU A 99 14.52 -3.36 -7.96
CA LEU A 99 13.85 -2.16 -8.47
C LEU A 99 12.86 -2.50 -9.59
N ALA A 100 13.21 -3.41 -10.50
CA ALA A 100 12.30 -3.87 -11.53
C ALA A 100 11.05 -4.54 -10.94
N THR A 101 11.21 -5.37 -9.91
CA THR A 101 10.08 -5.98 -9.20
C THR A 101 9.18 -4.92 -8.57
N ILE A 102 9.75 -4.01 -7.75
CA ILE A 102 9.00 -2.95 -7.09
C ILE A 102 8.24 -2.11 -8.12
N GLY A 103 8.91 -1.63 -9.18
CA GLY A 103 8.28 -0.78 -10.18
C GLY A 103 7.13 -1.46 -10.92
N ASN A 104 7.25 -2.75 -11.23
CA ASN A 104 6.16 -3.51 -11.84
C ASN A 104 4.99 -3.75 -10.87
N ASP A 105 5.29 -3.99 -9.59
CA ASP A 105 4.29 -4.28 -8.57
C ASP A 105 3.53 -3.02 -8.14
N GLU A 106 4.19 -1.86 -8.11
CA GLU A 106 3.52 -0.56 -8.00
C GLU A 106 2.58 -0.28 -9.17
N ILE A 107 3.03 -0.50 -10.41
CA ILE A 107 2.14 -0.32 -11.58
C ILE A 107 0.94 -1.27 -11.51
N ALA A 108 1.16 -2.53 -11.14
CA ALA A 108 0.09 -3.51 -11.03
C ALA A 108 -0.93 -3.13 -9.93
N LEU A 109 -0.45 -2.70 -8.76
CA LEU A 109 -1.28 -2.22 -7.66
C LEU A 109 -2.06 -0.96 -8.07
N GLY A 110 -1.39 0.00 -8.73
CA GLY A 110 -2.03 1.23 -9.16
C GLY A 110 -3.13 1.00 -10.19
N GLN A 111 -2.90 0.11 -11.16
CA GLN A 111 -3.94 -0.31 -12.12
C GLN A 111 -5.12 -0.99 -11.43
N ALA A 112 -4.86 -1.78 -10.39
CA ALA A 112 -5.91 -2.46 -9.62
C ALA A 112 -6.74 -1.45 -8.79
N TYR A 113 -6.13 -0.43 -8.20
CA TYR A 113 -6.86 0.68 -7.57
C TYR A 113 -7.73 1.45 -8.56
N ILE A 114 -7.20 1.80 -9.74
CA ILE A 114 -7.99 2.45 -10.81
C ILE A 114 -9.20 1.58 -11.19
N LYS A 115 -9.03 0.25 -11.22
CA LYS A 115 -10.15 -0.68 -11.48
C LYS A 115 -11.23 -0.60 -10.39
N LEU A 116 -10.89 -0.42 -9.11
CA LEU A 116 -11.87 -0.24 -8.02
C LEU A 116 -12.73 1.03 -8.19
N ALA A 117 -12.16 2.08 -8.78
CA ALA A 117 -12.89 3.31 -9.09
C ALA A 117 -13.89 3.15 -10.24
N SER A 118 -13.78 2.09 -11.05
CA SER A 118 -14.70 1.85 -12.16
C SER A 118 -16.03 1.27 -11.68
N ASP A 119 -17.13 1.59 -12.36
CA ASP A 119 -18.47 1.04 -12.07
C ASP A 119 -18.57 -0.49 -12.27
N SER A 120 -17.56 -1.09 -12.88
CA SER A 120 -17.48 -2.52 -13.17
C SER A 120 -16.60 -3.29 -12.19
N ALA A 121 -16.20 -2.67 -11.07
CA ALA A 121 -15.40 -3.32 -10.05
C ALA A 121 -16.21 -4.40 -9.32
N THR A 122 -15.52 -5.48 -9.00
CA THR A 122 -16.09 -6.66 -8.34
C THR A 122 -15.40 -6.91 -6.99
N ARG A 123 -15.97 -7.82 -6.19
CA ARG A 123 -15.32 -8.29 -4.96
C ARG A 123 -13.99 -9.01 -5.22
N ASP A 124 -13.83 -9.61 -6.41
CA ASP A 124 -12.58 -10.21 -6.84
C ASP A 124 -11.52 -9.13 -7.12
N ASP A 125 -11.92 -7.99 -7.68
CA ASP A 125 -11.01 -6.84 -7.85
C ASP A 125 -10.53 -6.30 -6.49
N ILE A 126 -11.41 -6.24 -5.48
CA ILE A 126 -11.03 -5.87 -4.11
C ILE A 126 -9.98 -6.86 -3.57
N SER A 127 -10.24 -8.16 -3.73
CA SER A 127 -9.33 -9.22 -3.28
C SER A 127 -7.98 -9.17 -4.00
N LYS A 128 -7.97 -8.78 -5.28
CA LYS A 128 -6.76 -8.56 -6.07
C LYS A 128 -5.95 -7.36 -5.56
N VAL A 129 -6.59 -6.25 -5.20
CA VAL A 129 -5.87 -5.11 -4.60
C VAL A 129 -5.25 -5.53 -3.27
N ILE A 130 -5.98 -6.26 -2.42
CA ILE A 130 -5.46 -6.79 -1.15
C ILE A 130 -4.20 -7.64 -1.36
N SER A 131 -4.20 -8.56 -2.33
CA SER A 131 -3.04 -9.42 -2.59
C SER A 131 -1.84 -8.65 -3.17
N LEU A 132 -2.09 -7.63 -3.98
CA LEU A 132 -1.04 -6.75 -4.51
C LEU A 132 -0.44 -5.86 -3.42
N ILE A 133 -1.23 -5.41 -2.44
CA ILE A 133 -0.71 -4.71 -1.25
C ILE A 133 0.24 -5.62 -0.47
N ASP A 134 -0.12 -6.88 -0.25
CA ASP A 134 0.75 -7.84 0.47
C ASP A 134 2.08 -8.07 -0.25
N ARG A 135 2.01 -8.12 -1.58
CA ARG A 135 3.20 -8.24 -2.42
C ARG A 135 4.09 -7.01 -2.30
N LEU A 136 3.56 -5.81 -2.48
CA LEU A 136 4.34 -4.57 -2.35
C LEU A 136 4.92 -4.40 -0.94
N ASN A 137 4.16 -4.73 0.11
CA ASN A 137 4.66 -4.74 1.49
C ASN A 137 5.80 -5.75 1.73
N THR A 138 5.87 -6.80 0.92
CA THR A 138 6.99 -7.73 0.91
C THR A 138 8.19 -7.14 0.17
N ASP A 139 7.96 -6.48 -0.96
CA ASP A 139 9.02 -5.81 -1.74
C ASP A 139 9.68 -4.66 -0.97
N LEU A 140 8.93 -3.98 -0.09
CA LEU A 140 9.47 -2.97 0.83
C LEU A 140 10.50 -3.51 1.84
N LYS A 141 10.67 -4.84 1.93
CA LYS A 141 11.73 -5.50 2.71
C LYS A 141 12.98 -5.79 1.87
N PHE A 142 12.97 -5.49 0.58
CA PHE A 142 14.16 -5.65 -0.26
C PHE A 142 15.30 -4.79 0.25
N GLU A 143 16.50 -5.34 0.10
CA GLU A 143 17.72 -4.69 0.56
C GLU A 143 17.92 -3.33 -0.13
N ILE A 144 17.56 -3.23 -1.43
CA ILE A 144 17.61 -1.96 -2.17
C ILE A 144 16.72 -0.87 -1.56
N VAL A 145 15.58 -1.25 -0.96
CA VAL A 145 14.69 -0.29 -0.30
C VAL A 145 15.32 0.14 1.01
N THR A 146 15.83 -0.81 1.81
CA THR A 146 16.45 -0.52 3.10
C THR A 146 17.78 0.23 3.01
N SER A 147 18.46 0.20 1.85
CA SER A 147 19.68 0.98 1.61
C SER A 147 19.37 2.41 1.15
N MET A 148 18.18 2.65 0.58
CA MET A 148 17.78 3.96 0.05
C MET A 148 16.86 4.74 1.00
N LEU A 149 16.06 4.05 1.82
CA LEU A 149 15.04 4.65 2.68
C LEU A 149 15.30 4.34 4.15
N SER A 150 14.91 5.28 5.01
CA SER A 150 14.97 5.08 6.46
C SER A 150 13.97 4.01 6.91
N PRO A 151 14.26 3.26 8.00
CA PRO A 151 13.31 2.32 8.58
C PRO A 151 11.95 2.96 8.90
N GLN A 152 11.94 4.23 9.34
CA GLN A 152 10.72 4.97 9.64
C GLN A 152 9.87 5.22 8.38
N THR A 153 10.51 5.59 7.27
CA THR A 153 9.84 5.77 5.98
C THR A 153 9.22 4.45 5.52
N ILE A 154 9.98 3.35 5.59
CA ILE A 154 9.51 2.02 5.18
C ILE A 154 8.33 1.56 6.06
N ASP A 155 8.42 1.77 7.38
CA ASP A 155 7.34 1.44 8.32
C ASP A 155 6.05 2.20 7.98
N GLU A 156 6.16 3.49 7.67
CA GLU A 156 4.98 4.31 7.37
C GLU A 156 4.36 3.99 6.01
N MET A 157 5.18 3.71 4.99
CA MET A 157 4.69 3.19 3.71
C MET A 157 3.92 1.88 3.91
N ARG A 158 4.45 0.97 4.73
CA ARG A 158 3.79 -0.31 5.04
C ARG A 158 2.50 -0.11 5.82
N LYS A 159 2.45 0.82 6.76
CA LYS A 159 1.23 1.17 7.50
C LYS A 159 0.17 1.79 6.60
N SER A 160 0.54 2.71 5.72
CA SER A 160 -0.38 3.29 4.74
C SER A 160 -0.99 2.21 3.83
N ASN A 161 -0.15 1.31 3.31
CA ASN A 161 -0.59 0.13 2.56
C ASN A 161 -1.53 -0.77 3.39
N SER A 162 -1.15 -1.10 4.62
CA SER A 162 -1.96 -1.93 5.53
C SER A 162 -3.28 -1.27 5.92
N TYR A 163 -3.34 0.06 6.01
CA TYR A 163 -4.58 0.80 6.24
C TYR A 163 -5.55 0.60 5.08
N ASN A 164 -5.07 0.79 3.84
CA ASN A 164 -5.89 0.56 2.65
C ASN A 164 -6.33 -0.91 2.55
N LYS A 165 -5.44 -1.86 2.87
CA LYS A 165 -5.79 -3.28 2.94
C LYS A 165 -6.90 -3.54 3.97
N ALA A 166 -6.76 -3.01 5.18
CA ALA A 166 -7.74 -3.18 6.24
C ALA A 166 -9.11 -2.60 5.85
N LEU A 167 -9.13 -1.43 5.20
CA LEU A 167 -10.32 -0.80 4.65
C LEU A 167 -11.05 -1.72 3.65
N LEU A 168 -10.30 -2.28 2.70
CA LEU A 168 -10.82 -3.19 1.69
C LEU A 168 -11.28 -4.53 2.28
N GLN A 169 -10.56 -5.06 3.27
CA GLN A 169 -10.99 -6.26 4.01
C GLN A 169 -12.30 -6.01 4.74
N THR A 170 -12.43 -4.89 5.45
CA THR A 170 -13.68 -4.55 6.15
C THR A 170 -14.84 -4.37 5.16
N ALA A 171 -14.59 -3.83 3.97
CA ALA A 171 -15.59 -3.77 2.90
C ALA A 171 -16.07 -5.18 2.47
N LEU A 172 -15.13 -6.13 2.29
CA LEU A 172 -15.48 -7.52 1.98
C LEU A 172 -16.21 -8.23 3.12
N GLU A 173 -15.84 -7.96 4.37
CA GLU A 173 -16.45 -8.56 5.57
C GLU A 173 -17.82 -7.97 5.91
N SER A 174 -18.10 -6.73 5.48
CA SER A 174 -19.41 -6.10 5.68
C SER A 174 -20.49 -6.91 4.98
N LYS A 175 -21.50 -7.34 5.75
CA LYS A 175 -22.70 -7.96 5.20
C LYS A 175 -23.53 -6.87 4.51
N GLN A 176 -23.81 -7.05 3.22
CA GLN A 176 -24.87 -6.31 2.55
C GLN A 176 -26.23 -6.64 3.16
#